data_AF-A0A2E4JYP1-F1
#
_entry.id   AF-A0A2E4JYP1-F1
#
_cell.length_a   1.000
_cell.length_b   1.000
_cell.length_c   1.000
_cell.angle_alpha   90.00
_cell.angle_beta   90.00
_cell.angle_gamma   90.00
#
_symmetry.space_group_name_H-M   'P 1'
#
loop_
_entity.id
_entity.type
_entity.pdbx_description
1 polymer ?
#
loop_
_entity_poly.entity_id
_entity_poly.type
_entity_poly.pdbx_seq_one_letter_code
_entity_poly.pdbx_strand_id
1 'polypeptide(L)'
;LCACCSTNCPSFWWNPEKFIGPAGLLQAYRFLADSRDTATAERLADLTDPFSVFRCRGIMNCVAVCPKGLNPTRAIGHIRGMLISRKS
;
A
#
# COMPACT_ATOMS: atom_id res chain seq x y z
N LEU A 1 1.65 -14.19 0.32
CA LEU A 1 2.11 -13.44 -0.87
C LEU A 1 1.70 -14.19 -2.14
N CYS A 2 0.41 -14.18 -2.52
CA CYS A 2 -0.09 -14.93 -3.70
C CYS A 2 -0.26 -14.08 -4.96
N ALA A 3 0.06 -12.79 -4.91
CA ALA A 3 -0.10 -11.80 -5.98
C ALA A 3 -1.53 -11.51 -6.49
N CYS A 4 -2.57 -12.29 -6.12
CA CYS A 4 -3.95 -12.12 -6.61
C CYS A 4 -4.46 -10.68 -6.57
N CYS A 5 -4.21 -9.96 -5.46
CA CYS A 5 -4.67 -8.59 -5.30
C CYS A 5 -3.92 -7.60 -6.20
N SER A 6 -2.62 -7.80 -6.44
CA SER A 6 -1.82 -6.93 -7.31
C SER A 6 -2.14 -7.16 -8.79
N THR A 7 -2.26 -8.42 -9.21
CA THR A 7 -2.57 -8.78 -10.60
C THR A 7 -4.02 -8.47 -11.00
N ASN A 8 -4.89 -8.09 -10.06
CA ASN A 8 -6.24 -7.59 -10.34
C ASN A 8 -6.36 -6.06 -10.23
N CYS A 9 -5.27 -5.34 -9.96
CA CYS A 9 -5.28 -3.89 -9.79
C CYS A 9 -4.92 -3.17 -11.10
N PRO A 10 -5.84 -2.41 -11.72
CA PRO A 10 -5.52 -1.69 -12.97
C PRO A 10 -4.34 -0.71 -12.84
N SER A 11 -4.21 -0.03 -11.69
CA SER A 11 -3.05 0.85 -11.45
C SER A 11 -1.73 0.10 -11.50
N PHE A 12 -1.71 -1.18 -11.09
CA PHE A 12 -0.53 -2.03 -11.12
C PHE A 12 -0.24 -2.56 -12.52
N TRP A 13 -1.27 -2.82 -13.35
CA TRP A 13 -1.07 -3.20 -14.76
C TRP A 13 -0.31 -2.13 -15.54
N TRP A 14 -0.66 -0.86 -15.31
CA TRP A 14 -0.09 0.26 -16.06
C TRP A 14 1.25 0.78 -15.51
N ASN A 15 1.59 0.49 -14.26
CA ASN A 15 2.79 1.03 -13.60
C ASN A 15 3.47 0.00 -12.68
N PRO A 16 3.74 -1.25 -13.11
CA PRO A 16 4.23 -2.30 -12.22
C PRO A 16 5.62 -2.01 -11.62
N GLU A 17 6.43 -1.19 -12.29
CA GLU A 17 7.78 -0.83 -11.85
C GLU A 17 7.83 0.33 -10.85
N LYS A 18 6.77 1.15 -10.80
CA LYS A 18 6.72 2.37 -9.98
C LYS A 18 5.66 2.33 -8.89
N PHE A 19 4.56 1.62 -9.12
CA PHE A 19 3.53 1.43 -8.12
C PHE A 19 3.76 0.10 -7.42
N ILE A 20 4.01 0.15 -6.10
CA ILE A 20 4.29 -1.03 -5.26
C ILE A 20 3.15 -2.07 -5.32
N GLY A 21 1.92 -1.61 -5.54
CA GLY A 21 0.75 -2.49 -5.61
C GLY A 21 0.18 -2.87 -4.24
N PRO A 22 -1.05 -3.41 -4.21
CA PRO A 22 -1.77 -3.68 -2.97
C PRO A 22 -1.09 -4.73 -2.09
N ALA A 23 -0.46 -5.76 -2.65
CA ALA A 23 0.25 -6.76 -1.84
C ALA A 23 1.44 -6.16 -1.09
N GLY A 24 2.28 -5.39 -1.79
CA GLY A 24 3.46 -4.75 -1.19
C GLY A 24 3.07 -3.67 -0.19
N LEU A 25 2.07 -2.84 -0.49
CA LEU A 25 1.62 -1.79 0.43
C LEU A 25 0.93 -2.35 1.68
N LEU A 26 0.22 -3.48 1.58
CA LEU A 26 -0.31 -4.16 2.77
C LEU A 26 0.83 -4.65 3.67
N GLN A 27 1.92 -5.15 3.09
CA GLN A 27 3.11 -5.55 3.85
C GLN A 27 3.89 -4.35 4.42
N ALA A 28 3.98 -3.24 3.69
CA ALA A 28 4.57 -2.01 4.20
C ALA A 28 3.78 -1.50 5.42
N TYR A 29 2.45 -1.49 5.34
CA TYR A 29 1.60 -1.10 6.46
C TYR A 29 1.78 -2.03 7.68
N ARG A 30 1.98 -3.33 7.47
CA ARG A 30 2.28 -4.27 8.57
C ARG A 30 3.44 -3.78 9.43
N PHE A 31 4.54 -3.32 8.82
CA PHE A 31 5.69 -2.80 9.56
C PHE A 31 5.43 -1.40 10.13
N LEU A 32 4.77 -0.52 9.38
CA LEU A 32 4.40 0.81 9.85
C LEU A 32 3.47 0.80 11.07
N ALA A 33 2.68 -0.26 11.24
CA ALA A 33 1.76 -0.44 12.36
C ALA A 33 2.34 -1.31 13.50
N ASP A 34 3.55 -1.88 13.33
CA ASP A 34 4.16 -2.74 14.35
C ASP A 34 4.83 -1.88 15.42
N SER A 35 4.37 -1.96 16.67
CA SER A 35 4.92 -1.17 17.78
C SER A 35 6.38 -1.50 18.11
N ARG A 36 6.91 -2.60 17.58
CA ARG A 36 8.31 -3.02 17.75
C ARG A 36 9.22 -2.43 16.68
N ASP A 37 8.68 -1.91 15.58
CA ASP A 37 9.45 -1.33 14.48
C ASP A 37 9.79 0.13 14.78
N THR A 38 11.08 0.44 14.87
CA THR A 38 11.58 1.79 15.17
C THR A 38 11.88 2.60 13.90
N ALA A 39 11.68 2.04 12.71
CA ALA A 39 12.08 2.63 11.43
C ALA A 39 10.90 3.29 10.68
N THR A 40 9.80 3.63 11.37
CA THR A 40 8.59 4.19 10.76
C THR A 40 8.88 5.43 9.90
N ALA A 41 9.74 6.34 10.36
CA ALA A 41 10.08 7.56 9.62
C ALA A 41 10.86 7.27 8.33
N GLU A 42 11.79 6.32 8.35
CA GLU A 42 12.56 5.91 7.17
C GLU A 42 11.62 5.22 6.16
N ARG A 43 10.82 4.25 6.62
CA ARG A 43 9.84 3.54 5.77
C ARG A 43 8.84 4.48 5.10
N LEU A 44 8.37 5.51 5.79
CA LEU A 44 7.48 6.51 5.20
C LEU A 44 8.21 7.40 4.18
N ALA A 45 9.49 7.70 4.38
CA ALA A 45 10.27 8.51 3.45
C ALA A 45 10.36 7.84 2.07
N ASP A 46 10.55 6.52 2.05
CA ASP A 46 10.59 5.70 0.83
C ASP A 46 9.27 5.66 0.05
N LEU A 47 8.16 6.15 0.65
CA LEU A 47 6.82 6.13 0.07
C LEU A 47 6.31 7.52 -0.34
N THR A 48 7.18 8.54 -0.33
CA THR A 48 6.79 9.94 -0.58
C THR A 48 6.69 10.33 -2.05
N ASP A 49 7.19 9.49 -2.97
CA ASP A 49 7.15 9.77 -4.40
C ASP A 49 5.72 9.68 -4.98
N PRO A 50 5.46 10.28 -6.16
CA PRO A 50 4.12 10.31 -6.76
C PRO A 50 3.54 8.95 -7.20
N PHE A 51 4.32 7.87 -7.17
CA PHE A 51 3.94 6.58 -7.71
C PHE A 51 3.69 5.52 -6.64
N SER A 52 4.63 5.32 -5.70
CA SER A 52 4.65 4.17 -4.78
C SER A 52 3.31 3.89 -4.08
N VAL A 53 2.66 4.94 -3.56
CA VAL A 53 1.36 4.85 -2.85
C VAL A 53 0.23 5.53 -3.63
N PHE A 54 0.54 6.63 -4.31
CA PHE A 54 -0.48 7.55 -4.83
C PHE A 54 -1.15 7.10 -6.12
N ARG A 55 -0.69 6.00 -6.75
CA ARG A 55 -1.39 5.39 -7.90
C ARG A 55 -2.64 4.59 -7.54
N CYS A 56 -2.87 4.26 -6.27
CA CYS A 56 -4.12 3.62 -5.86
C CYS A 56 -5.32 4.58 -5.99
N ARG A 57 -6.32 4.21 -6.80
CA ARG A 57 -7.51 5.04 -7.07
C ARG A 57 -8.78 4.59 -6.34
N GLY A 58 -8.65 3.70 -5.35
CA GLY A 58 -9.82 3.18 -4.63
C GLY A 58 -10.71 2.26 -5.48
N ILE A 59 -10.14 1.54 -6.45
CA ILE A 59 -10.87 0.60 -7.35
C ILE A 59 -11.39 -0.63 -6.58
N MET A 60 -10.72 -0.99 -5.48
CA MET A 60 -11.12 -2.07 -4.56
C MET A 60 -11.10 -3.52 -5.10
N ASN A 61 -10.73 -3.78 -6.36
CA ASN A 61 -10.52 -5.14 -6.87
C ASN A 61 -9.63 -6.00 -5.94
N CYS A 62 -8.60 -5.39 -5.35
CA CYS A 62 -7.68 -6.06 -4.43
C CYS A 62 -8.35 -6.64 -3.18
N VAL A 63 -9.46 -6.06 -2.72
CA VAL A 63 -10.26 -6.55 -1.59
C VAL A 63 -11.14 -7.71 -2.05
N ALA A 64 -11.83 -7.55 -3.18
CA ALA A 64 -12.77 -8.53 -3.71
C ALA A 64 -12.12 -9.89 -4.04
N VAL A 65 -10.87 -9.87 -4.53
CA VAL A 65 -10.19 -11.08 -5.00
C VAL A 65 -9.25 -11.72 -3.98
N CYS A 66 -9.10 -11.13 -2.77
CA CYS A 66 -8.13 -11.66 -1.81
C CYS A 66 -8.60 -13.01 -1.26
N PRO A 67 -7.91 -14.14 -1.52
CA PRO A 67 -8.35 -15.47 -1.06
C PRO A 67 -8.26 -15.64 0.46
N LYS A 68 -7.69 -14.64 1.16
CA LYS A 68 -7.55 -14.60 2.62
C LYS A 68 -8.48 -13.57 3.27
N GLY A 69 -9.36 -12.92 2.51
CA GLY A 69 -10.29 -11.92 3.04
C GLY A 69 -9.63 -10.65 3.61
N LEU A 70 -8.40 -10.34 3.20
CA LEU A 70 -7.68 -9.16 3.66
C LEU A 70 -8.16 -7.90 2.93
N ASN A 71 -7.96 -6.73 3.53
CA ASN A 71 -8.34 -5.45 2.95
C ASN A 71 -7.13 -4.54 2.66
N PRO A 72 -6.44 -4.72 1.51
CA PRO A 72 -5.35 -3.84 1.11
C PRO A 72 -5.75 -2.37 0.97
N THR A 73 -6.98 -2.06 0.52
CA THR A 73 -7.45 -0.67 0.37
C THR A 73 -7.41 0.08 1.69
N ARG A 74 -7.85 -0.55 2.79
CA ARG A 74 -7.82 0.03 4.14
C ARG A 74 -6.37 0.33 4.58
N ALA A 75 -5.46 -0.63 4.39
CA ALA A 75 -4.05 -0.44 4.72
C ALA A 75 -3.42 0.72 3.94
N ILE A 76 -3.68 0.82 2.63
CA ILE A 76 -3.22 1.94 1.79
C ILE A 76 -3.79 3.28 2.30
N GLY A 77 -5.05 3.29 2.74
CA GLY A 77 -5.68 4.45 3.37
C GLY A 77 -4.94 4.92 4.63
N HIS A 78 -4.56 4.00 5.51
CA HIS A 78 -3.76 4.33 6.70
C HIS A 78 -2.39 4.89 6.35
N ILE A 79 -1.68 4.30 5.39
CA ILE A 79 -0.38 4.83 4.92
C ILE A 79 -0.53 6.27 4.44
N ARG A 80 -1.58 6.57 3.66
CA ARG A 80 -1.85 7.95 3.20
C ARG A 80 -2.11 8.91 4.35
N GLY A 81 -2.90 8.48 5.35
CA GLY A 81 -3.12 9.26 6.56
C GLY A 81 -1.81 9.60 7.27
N MET A 82 -0.94 8.60 7.47
CA MET A 82 0.38 8.80 8.09
C MET A 82 1.27 9.76 7.29
N LEU A 83 1.27 9.66 5.94
CA LEU A 83 2.03 10.56 5.06
C LEU A 83 1.53 12.00 5.11
N ILE A 84 0.22 12.22 5.27
CA ILE A 84 -0.39 13.55 5.38
C ILE A 84 -0.08 14.14 6.76
N SER A 85 -0.29 13.39 7.84
CA SER A 85 -0.04 13.85 9.21
C SER A 85 1.43 14.18 9.49
N ARG A 86 2.38 13.58 8.75
CA ARG A 86 3.80 13.92 8.87
C ARG A 86 4.16 15.26 8.24
N LYS A 87 3.39 15.75 7.26
CA LYS A 87 3.66 17.00 6.55
C LYS A 87 3.07 18.24 7.23
N SER A 88 2.24 18.07 8.28
CA SER A 88 1.65 19.16 9.06
C SER A 88 2.53 19.60 10.22
#